data_AF-A0ABD0R552-F1
#
_entry.id   AF-A0ABD0R552-F1
#
_cell.length_a   1.000
_cell.length_b   1.000
_cell.length_c   1.000
_cell.angle_alpha   90.00
_cell.angle_beta   90.00
_cell.angle_gamma   90.00
#
_symmetry.space_group_name_H-M   'P 1'
#
loop_
_entity.id
_entity.type
_entity.pdbx_description
1 polymer ?
#
loop_
_entity_poly.entity_id
_entity_poly.type
_entity_poly.pdbx_seq_one_letter_code
_entity_poly.pdbx_strand_id
1 'polypeptide(L)'
;VFLRHEDLYNDDLLQYGGLEFPQINYTYYNARPYRYFYACGFGHVFGDSLLKMDLEGKKLKVWRHAGLFPSEPVFVPAPDAKDEDDGVVMSVVITPKE
;
A
#
# COMPACT_ATOMS: atom_id res chain seq x y z
N VAL A 1 9.01 17.80 23.31
CA VAL A 1 8.71 17.71 21.86
C VAL A 1 7.24 17.33 21.73
N PHE A 2 6.39 18.16 21.12
CA PHE A 2 4.99 17.81 20.88
C PHE A 2 4.90 17.02 19.58
N LEU A 3 4.27 15.85 19.61
CA LEU A 3 3.93 15.11 18.40
C LEU A 3 2.71 15.77 17.76
N ARG A 4 2.81 16.12 16.48
CA ARG A 4 1.69 16.59 15.65
C ARG A 4 1.50 15.57 14.54
N HIS A 5 0.24 15.31 14.19
CA HIS A 5 -0.05 14.52 13.00
C HIS A 5 0.29 15.35 11.75
N GLU A 6 0.57 14.65 10.67
CA GLU A 6 0.65 15.20 9.33
C GLU A 6 -0.22 14.34 8.43
N ASP A 7 -0.98 14.99 7.55
CA ASP A 7 -1.73 14.27 6.52
C ASP A 7 -0.77 13.90 5.40
N LEU A 8 -0.57 12.60 5.23
CA LEU A 8 0.33 12.02 4.23
C LEU A 8 -0.39 11.69 2.93
N TYR A 9 -1.69 11.96 2.84
CA TYR A 9 -2.55 11.63 1.71
C TYR A 9 -3.38 12.84 1.29
N ASN A 10 -3.97 12.75 0.11
CA ASN A 10 -5.00 13.68 -0.38
C ASN A 10 -6.41 13.07 -0.21
N ASP A 11 -7.45 13.85 -0.53
CA ASP A 11 -8.85 13.42 -0.34
C ASP A 11 -9.23 12.13 -1.11
N ASP A 12 -8.41 11.70 -2.08
CA ASP A 12 -8.63 10.45 -2.84
C ASP A 12 -8.62 9.22 -1.93
N LEU A 13 -7.90 9.25 -0.80
CA LEU A 13 -7.84 8.12 0.13
C LEU A 13 -9.22 7.71 0.65
N LEU A 14 -10.11 8.69 0.85
CA LEU A 14 -11.45 8.48 1.39
C LEU A 14 -12.29 7.57 0.49
N GLN A 15 -11.96 7.47 -0.80
CA GLN A 15 -12.65 6.59 -1.76
C GLN A 15 -12.34 5.09 -1.53
N TYR A 16 -11.30 4.77 -0.77
CA TYR A 16 -10.81 3.40 -0.54
C TYR A 16 -11.02 2.93 0.90
N GLY A 17 -11.77 3.70 1.71
CA GLY A 17 -12.28 3.29 3.03
C GLY A 17 -11.24 3.06 4.13
N GLY A 18 -9.96 3.26 3.86
CA GLY A 18 -8.86 3.14 4.83
C GLY A 18 -7.64 2.43 4.25
N LEU A 19 -6.64 2.24 5.11
CA LEU A 19 -5.41 1.51 4.80
C LEU A 19 -5.13 0.54 5.93
N GLU A 20 -5.05 -0.74 5.61
CA GLU A 20 -4.68 -1.79 6.55
C GLU A 20 -3.67 -2.75 5.93
N PHE A 21 -3.02 -3.55 6.77
CA PHE A 21 -1.89 -4.41 6.39
C PHE A 21 -0.74 -3.63 5.71
N PRO A 22 -0.16 -2.61 6.38
CA PRO A 22 0.90 -1.81 5.82
C PRO A 22 2.20 -2.60 5.68
N GLN A 23 2.81 -2.51 4.50
CA GLN A 23 4.05 -3.18 4.12
C GLN A 23 4.97 -2.18 3.44
N ILE A 24 6.27 -2.29 3.67
CA ILE A 24 7.31 -1.42 3.09
C ILE A 24 8.38 -2.30 2.45
N ASN A 25 9.40 -1.68 1.82
CA ASN A 25 10.65 -2.37 1.53
C ASN A 25 11.42 -2.67 2.83
N TYR A 26 10.91 -3.63 3.59
CA TYR A 26 11.33 -3.89 4.97
C TYR A 26 12.80 -4.27 5.06
N THR A 27 13.31 -5.04 4.09
CA THR A 27 14.70 -5.50 4.03
C THR A 27 15.69 -4.34 4.08
N TYR A 28 15.41 -3.24 3.39
CA TYR A 28 16.35 -2.11 3.29
C TYR A 28 15.94 -0.87 4.10
N TYR A 29 14.65 -0.71 4.41
CA TYR A 29 14.08 0.52 5.00
C TYR A 29 13.43 0.35 6.37
N ASN A 30 13.42 -0.85 6.95
CA ASN A 30 12.93 -1.01 8.32
C ASN A 30 13.70 -0.13 9.31
N ALA A 31 12.96 0.61 10.15
CA ALA A 31 13.48 1.58 11.11
C ALA A 31 14.35 2.69 10.49
N ARG A 32 14.18 2.98 9.20
CA ARG A 32 14.86 4.06 8.47
C ARG A 32 13.83 5.00 7.84
N PRO A 33 14.21 6.24 7.52
CA PRO A 33 13.38 7.09 6.66
C PRO A 33 13.10 6.37 5.33
N TYR A 34 11.84 6.41 4.89
CA TYR A 34 11.34 5.72 3.70
C TYR A 34 10.25 6.58 3.04
N ARG A 35 10.00 6.34 1.76
CA ARG A 35 9.06 7.13 0.95
C ARG A 35 7.78 6.37 0.61
N TYR A 36 7.82 5.05 0.51
CA TYR A 36 6.72 4.24 0.01
C TYR A 36 6.26 3.20 1.02
N PHE A 37 4.94 3.07 1.15
CA PHE A 37 4.33 1.86 1.70
C PHE A 37 3.21 1.35 0.81
N TYR A 38 2.90 0.08 1.00
CA TYR A 38 1.86 -0.68 0.33
C TYR A 38 0.85 -1.15 1.36
N ALA A 39 -0.43 -1.17 1.01
CA ALA A 39 -1.49 -1.57 1.93
C ALA A 39 -2.72 -2.07 1.15
N CYS A 40 -3.65 -2.69 1.87
CA CYS A 40 -4.98 -2.95 1.36
C CYS A 40 -5.91 -1.77 1.66
N GLY A 41 -6.73 -1.41 0.68
CA GLY A 41 -7.88 -0.53 0.87
C GLY A 41 -9.09 -1.31 1.36
N PHE A 42 -9.85 -0.72 2.28
CA PHE A 42 -11.01 -1.31 2.94
C PHE A 42 -12.26 -0.46 2.72
N GLY A 43 -12.75 -0.40 1.47
CA GLY A 43 -14.03 0.23 1.14
C GLY A 43 -15.22 -0.41 1.85
N HIS A 44 -15.08 -1.66 2.32
CA HIS A 44 -16.05 -2.44 3.09
C HIS A 44 -15.31 -3.30 4.14
N VAL A 45 -15.99 -4.30 4.72
CA VAL A 45 -15.40 -5.22 5.74
C VAL A 45 -14.21 -6.03 5.18
N PHE A 46 -14.15 -6.23 3.86
CA PHE A 46 -13.06 -6.94 3.19
C PHE A 46 -12.19 -5.99 2.39
N GLY A 47 -10.89 -6.31 2.33
CA GLY A 47 -9.96 -5.63 1.45
C GLY A 47 -10.38 -5.80 -0.01
N ASP A 48 -10.48 -4.70 -0.75
CA ASP A 48 -11.00 -4.68 -2.13
C ASP A 48 -10.04 -4.01 -3.13
N SER A 49 -8.90 -3.53 -2.64
CA SER A 49 -7.92 -2.79 -3.42
C SER A 49 -6.52 -2.92 -2.85
N LEU A 50 -5.51 -2.79 -3.71
CA LEU A 50 -4.11 -2.63 -3.33
C LEU A 50 -3.70 -1.19 -3.58
N LEU A 51 -3.06 -0.59 -2.59
CA LEU A 51 -2.69 0.81 -2.54
C LEU A 51 -1.18 0.91 -2.38
N LYS A 52 -0.56 1.82 -3.14
CA LYS A 52 0.79 2.30 -2.92
C LYS A 52 0.72 3.77 -2.58
N MET A 53 1.30 4.14 -1.44
CA MET A 53 1.34 5.51 -0.93
C MET A 53 2.74 6.10 -1.13
N ASP A 54 2.84 7.24 -1.79
CA ASP A 54 4.04 8.10 -1.84
C ASP A 54 3.95 9.17 -0.75
N LEU A 55 4.75 9.02 0.31
CA LEU A 55 4.74 9.89 1.48
C LEU A 55 5.27 11.31 1.21
N GLU A 56 6.23 11.43 0.30
CA GLU A 56 6.79 12.74 -0.08
C GLU A 56 5.86 13.47 -1.05
N GLY A 57 5.39 12.74 -2.07
CA GLY A 57 4.51 13.29 -3.10
C GLY A 57 3.05 13.44 -2.65
N LYS A 58 2.66 12.80 -1.53
CA LYS A 58 1.29 12.68 -1.02
C LYS A 58 0.30 12.16 -2.07
N LYS A 59 0.75 11.15 -2.83
CA LYS A 59 0.01 10.57 -3.96
C LYS A 59 -0.24 9.08 -3.78
N LEU A 60 -1.42 8.64 -4.21
CA LEU A 60 -1.82 7.24 -4.21
C LEU A 60 -1.73 6.66 -5.62
N LYS A 61 -1.25 5.43 -5.71
CA LYS A 61 -1.45 4.56 -6.87
C LYS A 61 -2.28 3.38 -6.45
N VAL A 62 -3.33 3.07 -7.22
CA VAL A 62 -4.36 2.11 -6.83
C VAL A 62 -4.52 1.02 -7.87
N TRP A 63 -4.68 -0.20 -7.37
CA TRP A 63 -5.15 -1.35 -8.13
C TRP A 63 -6.46 -1.82 -7.50
N ARG A 64 -7.56 -1.80 -8.27
CA ARG A 64 -8.90 -2.19 -7.81
C ARG A 64 -9.71 -2.68 -9.00
N HIS A 65 -10.37 -3.82 -8.83
CA HIS A 65 -11.28 -4.38 -9.83
C HIS A 65 -12.49 -4.99 -9.14
N ALA A 66 -13.68 -4.84 -9.74
CA ALA A 66 -14.91 -5.41 -9.19
C ALA A 66 -14.80 -6.94 -9.07
N GLY A 67 -15.22 -7.48 -7.92
CA GLY A 67 -15.22 -8.92 -7.65
C GLY A 67 -13.85 -9.53 -7.31
N LEU A 68 -12.79 -8.73 -7.18
CA LEU A 68 -11.47 -9.16 -6.76
C LEU A 68 -11.19 -8.67 -5.33
N PHE A 69 -10.76 -9.58 -4.45
CA PHE A 69 -10.49 -9.28 -3.04
C PHE A 69 -9.05 -9.69 -2.68
N PRO A 70 -8.10 -8.73 -2.66
CA PRO A 70 -6.70 -9.02 -2.36
C PRO A 70 -6.43 -9.26 -0.87
N SER A 71 -5.44 -10.11 -0.58
CA SER A 71 -4.81 -10.23 0.73
C SER A 71 -3.78 -9.12 0.98
N GLU A 72 -3.16 -9.12 2.16
CA GLU A 72 -1.99 -8.28 2.48
C GLU A 72 -0.96 -8.26 1.33
N PRO A 73 -0.49 -7.07 0.91
CA PRO A 73 0.53 -6.93 -0.13
C PRO A 73 1.94 -7.11 0.42
N VAL A 74 2.69 -8.09 -0.07
CA VAL A 74 4.11 -8.28 0.30
C VAL A 74 5.01 -7.66 -0.75
N PHE A 75 5.87 -6.72 -0.36
CA PHE A 75 6.87 -6.15 -1.26
C PHE A 75 8.12 -7.03 -1.33
N VAL A 76 8.61 -7.28 -2.56
CA VAL A 76 9.84 -8.02 -2.84
C VAL A 76 10.73 -7.15 -3.73
N PRO A 77 11.89 -6.69 -3.25
CA PRO A 77 12.81 -5.88 -4.06
C PRO A 77 13.41 -6.71 -5.20
N ALA A 78 13.68 -6.04 -6.33
CA ALA A 78 14.48 -6.64 -7.40
C ALA A 78 15.92 -6.94 -6.91
N PRO A 79 16.60 -7.97 -7.43
CA PRO A 79 17.96 -8.31 -7.00
C PRO A 79 18.97 -7.15 -7.13
N ASP A 80 18.81 -6.31 -8.15
CA ASP A 80 19.70 -5.19 -8.46
C ASP A 80 19.05 -3.81 -8.19
N ALA A 81 18.03 -3.79 -7.33
CA ALA A 81 17.18 -2.63 -7.06
C ALA A 81 17.97 -1.32 -6.87
N LYS A 82 17.59 -0.26 -7.60
CA LYS A 82 18.20 1.08 -7.47
C LYS A 82 17.36 2.06 -6.67
N ASP A 83 16.04 1.90 -6.74
CA ASP A 83 15.07 2.74 -6.07
C ASP A 83 14.31 1.94 -4.99
N GLU A 84 13.72 2.64 -4.03
CA GLU A 84 13.03 2.03 -2.88
C GLU A 84 11.89 1.08 -3.30
N ASP A 85 11.19 1.44 -4.38
CA ASP A 85 10.05 0.74 -4.97
C ASP A 85 10.40 -0.11 -6.20
N ASP A 86 11.69 -0.31 -6.47
CA ASP A 86 12.19 -1.15 -7.56
C ASP A 86 12.05 -2.64 -7.19
N GLY A 87 10.89 -3.20 -7.54
CA GLY A 87 10.53 -4.57 -7.20
C GLY A 87 9.10 -4.89 -7.58
N VAL A 88 8.55 -5.91 -6.91
CA VAL A 88 7.18 -6.37 -7.12
C VAL A 88 6.39 -6.36 -5.82
N VAL A 89 5.08 -6.20 -5.93
CA VAL A 89 4.14 -6.41 -4.84
C VAL A 89 3.36 -7.69 -5.13
N MET A 90 3.35 -8.61 -4.18
CA MET A 90 2.64 -9.88 -4.26
C MET A 90 1.43 -9.84 -3.34
N SER A 91 0.28 -10.29 -3.83
CA SER A 91 -0.94 -10.46 -3.04
C SER A 91 -1.73 -11.64 -3.60
N VAL A 92 -2.41 -12.38 -2.74
CA VAL A 92 -3.34 -13.44 -3.14
C VAL A 92 -4.70 -12.81 -3.37
N VAL A 93 -5.26 -13.01 -4.56
CA VAL A 93 -6.57 -12.45 -4.92
C VAL A 93 -7.63 -13.54 -4.84
N ILE A 94 -8.64 -13.33 -3.98
CA ILE A 94 -9.83 -14.16 -3.94
C ILE A 94 -10.77 -13.70 -5.05
N THR A 95 -11.25 -14.67 -5.83
CA THR A 95 -12.25 -14.49 -6.88
C THR A 95 -13.45 -15.39 -6.56
N PRO A 96 -14.47 -14.87 -5.85
CA PRO A 96 -15.66 -15.64 -5.58
C PRO A 96 -16.28 -16.06 -6.91
N LYS A 97 -16.42 -17.37 -7.11
CA LYS A 97 -17.25 -17.89 -8.20
C LYS A 97 -18.70 -17.86 -7.71
N GLU A 98 -19.60 -17.45 -8.60
CA GLU A 98 -21.03 -17.74 -8.44
C GLU A 98 -21.28 -19.24 -8.36
#